data_AF-A0A3C2CXZ9-F1
#
_entry.id   AF-A0A3C2CXZ9-F1
#
_cell.length_a   1.000
_cell.length_b   1.000
_cell.length_c   1.000
_cell.angle_alpha   90.00
_cell.angle_beta   90.00
_cell.angle_gamma   90.00
#
_symmetry.space_group_name_H-M   'P 1'
#
loop_
_entity.id
_entity.type
_entity.pdbx_description
1 polymer ?
#
loop_
_entity_poly.entity_id
_entity_poly.type
_entity_poly.pdbx_seq_one_letter_code
_entity_poly.pdbx_strand_id
1 'polypeptide(L)' 'MKRLLPTIILSFFILTGIFFLVFVVRMVWFPPGPMGMMMGRGMMYHHMMFWFGQLIWVFFIMMGIFVIVWIVFNINRRK' A
#
# COMPACT_ATOMS: atom_id res chain seq x y z
N MET A 1 -23.45 -14.50 5.01
CA MET A 1 -22.29 -13.67 5.45
C MET A 1 -20.93 -14.40 5.56
N LYS A 2 -20.84 -15.73 5.69
CA LYS A 2 -19.53 -16.44 5.75
C LYS A 2 -18.69 -16.32 4.46
N ARG A 3 -19.31 -16.03 3.31
CA ARG A 3 -18.63 -15.78 2.02
C ARG A 3 -18.12 -14.35 1.82
N LEU A 4 -18.73 -13.35 2.45
CA LEU A 4 -18.34 -11.94 2.26
C LEU A 4 -16.98 -11.62 2.88
N LEU A 5 -16.70 -12.19 4.05
CA LEU A 5 -15.47 -12.00 4.78
C LEU A 5 -14.21 -12.46 4.00
N PRO A 6 -14.15 -13.68 3.42
CA PRO A 6 -13.03 -14.07 2.56
C PRO A 6 -12.97 -13.23 1.29
N THR A 7 -14.09 -12.79 0.71
CA THR A 7 -14.07 -11.86 -0.43
C THR A 7 -13.47 -10.51 -0.05
N ILE A 8 -13.82 -9.93 1.10
CA ILE A 8 -13.25 -8.66 1.58
C ILE A 8 -11.74 -8.78 1.82
N ILE A 9 -11.30 -9.88 2.43
CA ILE A 9 -9.88 -10.19 2.62
C ILE A 9 -9.18 -10.29 1.26
N LEU A 10 -9.74 -11.06 0.33
CA LEU A 10 -9.14 -11.28 -0.98
C LEU A 10 -9.01 -9.95 -1.75
N SER A 11 -10.07 -9.12 -1.73
CA SER A 11 -10.07 -7.80 -2.34
C SER A 11 -9.02 -6.88 -1.72
N PHE A 12 -8.82 -6.92 -0.39
CA PHE A 12 -7.78 -6.16 0.29
C PHE A 12 -6.36 -6.56 -0.18
N PHE A 13 -6.10 -7.86 -0.29
CA PHE A 13 -4.82 -8.36 -0.81
C PHE A 13 -4.60 -7.99 -2.28
N ILE A 14 -5.63 -8.08 -3.12
CA ILE A 14 -5.56 -7.68 -4.53
C ILE A 14 -5.23 -6.19 -4.65
N LEU A 15 -5.93 -5.32 -3.91
CA LEU A 15 -5.66 -3.88 -3.89
C LEU A 15 -4.22 -3.58 -3.45
N THR A 16 -3.78 -4.21 -2.36
CA THR A 16 -2.42 -4.06 -1.84
C THR A 16 -1.38 -4.47 -2.88
N GLY A 17 -1.59 -5.62 -3.55
CA GLY A 17 -0.71 -6.11 -4.61
C GLY A 17 -0.66 -5.17 -5.80
N ILE A 18 -1.80 -4.60 -6.22
CA ILE A 18 -1.86 -3.59 -7.29
C ILE A 18 -1.08 -2.34 -6.89
N PHE A 19 -1.26 -1.82 -5.67
CA PHE A 19 -0.49 -0.67 -5.18
C PHE A 19 1.02 -0.94 -5.20
N PHE A 20 1.44 -2.14 -4.79
CA PHE A 20 2.84 -2.53 -4.81
C PHE A 20 3.38 -2.65 -6.24
N LEU A 21 2.62 -3.24 -7.16
CA LEU A 21 2.97 -3.29 -8.59
C LEU A 21 3.11 -1.89 -9.18
N VAL A 22 2.17 -0.98 -8.90
CA VAL A 22 2.26 0.42 -9.35
C VAL A 22 3.51 1.08 -8.81
N PHE A 23 3.88 0.84 -7.55
CA PHE A 23 5.11 1.34 -6.97
C PHE A 23 6.36 0.79 -7.68
N VAL A 24 6.43 -0.51 -7.91
CA VAL A 24 7.55 -1.15 -8.62
C VAL A 24 7.65 -0.62 -10.04
N VAL A 25 6.56 -0.53 -10.79
CA VAL A 25 6.53 0.02 -12.15
C VAL A 25 7.01 1.48 -12.14
N ARG A 26 6.58 2.28 -11.16
CA ARG A 26 6.99 3.68 -11.04
C ARG A 26 8.47 3.83 -10.66
N MET A 27 9.04 2.91 -9.90
CA MET A 27 10.45 2.96 -9.50
C MET A 27 11.41 2.36 -10.54
N VAL A 28 10.99 1.29 -11.22
CA VAL A 28 11.84 0.51 -12.14
C VAL A 28 11.66 0.97 -13.58
N TRP A 29 10.43 1.23 -14.01
CA TRP A 29 10.11 1.54 -15.42
C TRP A 29 10.06 3.04 -15.70
N PHE A 30 9.64 3.82 -14.70
CA PHE A 30 9.65 5.28 -14.74
C PHE A 30 10.50 5.87 -13.60
N PRO A 31 11.78 5.45 -13.44
CA PRO A 31 12.67 6.21 -12.58
C PRO A 31 12.60 7.65 -13.08
N PRO A 32 12.51 8.67 -12.20
CA PRO A 32 12.30 10.04 -12.62
C PRO A 32 13.40 10.46 -13.62
N GLY A 33 13.11 10.37 -14.92
CA GLY A 33 13.96 10.94 -15.95
C GLY A 33 13.76 12.45 -15.99
N PRO A 34 14.49 13.20 -16.83
CA PRO A 34 15.93 13.47 -16.76
C PRO A 34 16.43 14.03 -15.41
N MET A 35 15.58 14.12 -14.37
CA MET A 35 16.01 14.44 -13.01
C MET A 35 17.01 13.43 -12.44
N GLY A 36 16.96 12.14 -12.77
CA GLY A 36 17.99 11.17 -12.36
C GLY A 36 19.38 11.39 -12.95
N MET A 37 19.52 12.18 -14.03
CA MET A 37 20.81 12.59 -14.60
C MET A 37 21.30 13.94 -14.05
N MET A 38 20.41 14.77 -13.48
CA MET A 38 20.72 16.11 -12.94
C MET A 38 20.66 16.20 -11.40
N MET A 39 19.87 15.37 -10.72
CA MET A 39 19.87 15.20 -9.28
C MET A 39 21.00 14.24 -8.90
N GLY A 40 21.97 14.74 -8.14
CA GLY A 40 22.98 13.89 -7.53
C GLY A 40 22.34 12.76 -6.72
N ARG A 41 23.03 11.62 -6.63
CA ARG A 41 22.54 10.36 -6.02
C ARG A 41 21.76 10.58 -4.70
N GLY A 42 22.18 11.53 -3.85
CA GLY A 42 21.52 11.85 -2.59
C GLY A 42 20.06 12.32 -2.69
N MET A 43 19.72 13.16 -3.69
CA MET A 43 18.33 13.60 -3.88
C MET A 43 17.43 12.48 -4.40
N MET A 44 18.00 11.56 -5.19
CA MET A 44 17.29 10.38 -5.69
C MET A 44 16.91 9.43 -4.54
N TYR A 45 17.86 9.17 -3.62
CA TYR A 45 17.59 8.40 -2.41
C TYR A 45 16.55 9.06 -1.51
N HIS A 46 16.61 10.39 -1.35
CA HIS A 46 15.64 11.12 -0.54
C HIS A 46 14.22 11.00 -1.11
N HIS A 47 14.06 11.19 -2.43
CA HIS A 47 12.77 10.97 -3.08
C HIS A 47 12.31 9.52 -2.95
N MET A 48 13.18 8.55 -3.20
CA MET A 48 12.82 7.14 -3.05
C MET A 48 12.34 6.80 -1.63
N MET A 49 13.05 7.27 -0.60
CA MET A 49 12.65 7.11 0.79
C MET A 49 11.33 7.82 1.10
N PHE A 50 11.13 9.01 0.54
CA PHE A 50 9.88 9.77 0.73
C PHE A 50 8.68 9.03 0.13
N TRP A 51 8.79 8.58 -1.12
CA TRP A 51 7.74 7.81 -1.80
C TRP A 51 7.47 6.48 -1.08
N PHE A 52 8.52 5.77 -0.67
CA PHE A 52 8.39 4.52 0.07
C PHE A 52 7.76 4.74 1.45
N GLY A 53 8.16 5.78 2.16
CA GLY A 53 7.59 6.17 3.44
C GLY A 53 6.11 6.47 3.32
N GLN A 54 5.70 7.27 2.34
CA GLN A 54 4.28 7.57 2.10
C GLN A 54 3.46 6.30 1.82
N LEU A 55 3.99 5.38 1.02
CA LEU A 55 3.31 4.11 0.74
C LEU A 55 3.21 3.19 1.97
N ILE A 56 4.25 3.15 2.80
CA ILE A 56 4.22 2.44 4.08
C ILE A 56 3.13 3.02 5.00
N TRP A 57 3.03 4.35 5.08
CA TRP A 57 1.98 5.00 5.88
C TRP A 57 0.59 4.68 5.36
N VAL A 58 0.37 4.75 4.05
CA VAL A 58 -0.91 4.36 3.43
C VAL A 58 -1.23 2.90 3.73
N PHE A 59 -0.25 2.00 3.66
CA PHE A 59 -0.42 0.59 3.99
C PHE A 59 -0.82 0.38 5.45
N PHE A 60 -0.14 1.04 6.39
CA PHE A 60 -0.49 0.95 7.82
C PHE A 60 -1.90 1.49 8.11
N ILE A 61 -2.31 2.59 7.48
CA ILE A 61 -3.66 3.14 7.62
C ILE A 61 -4.69 2.13 7.09
N MET A 62 -4.47 1.58 5.90
CA MET A 62 -5.36 0.57 5.32
C MET A 62 -5.46 -0.68 6.20
N MET A 63 -4.33 -1.15 6.75
CA MET A 63 -4.29 -2.29 7.66
C MET A 63 -5.04 -2.00 8.96
N GLY A 64 -4.90 -0.80 9.51
CA GLY A 64 -5.64 -0.36 10.70
C GLY A 64 -7.15 -0.36 10.48
N ILE A 65 -7.62 0.19 9.35
CA ILE A 65 -9.04 0.17 8.97
C ILE A 65 -9.54 -1.28 8.85
N PHE A 66 -8.76 -2.14 8.20
CA PHE A 66 -9.10 -3.55 8.03
C PHE A 66 -9.28 -4.27 9.38
N VAL A 67 -8.36 -4.05 10.33
CA VAL A 67 -8.43 -4.61 11.69
C VAL A 67 -9.67 -4.10 12.43
N ILE A 68 -9.98 -2.81 12.34
CA ILE A 68 -11.18 -2.23 12.98
C ILE A 68 -12.44 -2.89 12.43
N VAL A 69 -12.56 -2.98 11.10
CA VAL A 69 -13.71 -3.62 10.44
C VAL A 69 -13.84 -5.08 10.88
N TRP A 70 -12.73 -5.81 10.97
CA TRP A 70 -12.71 -7.20 11.43
C TRP A 70 -13.21 -7.34 12.87
N ILE A 71 -12.71 -6.50 13.79
CA ILE A 71 -13.10 -6.52 15.20
C ILE A 71 -14.60 -6.25 15.35
N VAL A 72 -15.12 -5.20 14.69
CA VAL A 72 -16.54 -4.85 14.72
C VAL A 72 -17.40 -6.01 14.20
N PHE A 73 -16.99 -6.63 13.10
CA PHE A 73 -17.71 -7.75 12.52
C PHE A 73 -17.73 -8.98 13.44
N ASN A 74 -16.63 -9.26 14.14
CA ASN A 74 -16.54 -10.38 15.06
C ASN A 74 -17.31 -10.15 16.36
N ILE A 75 -17.33 -8.92 16.88
CA ILE A 75 -18.15 -8.55 18.05
C ILE A 75 -19.63 -8.73 17.72
N ASN A 76 -20.06 -8.26 16.54
CA ASN A 76 -21.46 -8.36 16.13
C ASN A 76 -21.93 -9.80 15.85
N ARG A 77 -20.99 -10.74 15.71
CA ARG A 77 -21.28 -12.17 15.51
C ARG A 77 -21.41 -12.97 16.81
N ARG A 78 -20.98 -12.41 17.95
CA ARG A 78 -21.03 -13.04 19.28
C ARG A 78 -22.24 -12.62 20.12
N LYS A 79 -22.95 -11.56 19.71
CA LYS A 79 -24.31 -11.24 20.20
C LYS A 79 -25.33 -11.97 19.35
#